data_AF-A0AAV4F024-F1
#
_entry.id   AF-A0AAV4F024-F1
#
_cell.length_a   1.000
_cell.length_b   1.000
_cell.length_c   1.000
_cell.angle_alpha   90.00
_cell.angle_beta   90.00
_cell.angle_gamma   90.00
#
_symmetry.space_group_name_H-M   'P 1'
#
loop_
_entity.id
_entity.type
_entity.pdbx_description
1 polymer ?
#
loop_
_entity_poly.entity_id
_entity_poly.type
_entity_poly.pdbx_seq_one_letter_code
_entity_poly.pdbx_strand_id
1 'polypeptide(L)'
;MGAVFIKEELSDFQKNKLLHEFHTFFDLNKDGVLEWKDFEMAREQICKKSGWKIGTDEHTRTKAVFCDIWRHLQDDGDLNLDGRITSDEWVRMWEKLNRDYHAMKREKKTEESAEETIPSWLERYIQYKFSLFDRAGKTI
;
A
#
# COMPACT_ATOMS: atom_id res chain seq x y z
N MET A 1 37.75 -8.79 -5.77
CA MET A 1 36.33 -9.12 -5.98
C MET A 1 35.57 -8.66 -4.75
N GLY A 2 34.90 -7.51 -4.82
CA GLY A 2 34.08 -7.02 -3.72
C GLY A 2 32.73 -7.73 -3.76
N ALA A 3 32.39 -8.47 -2.71
CA ALA A 3 31.03 -8.97 -2.54
C ALA A 3 30.09 -7.77 -2.52
N VAL A 4 29.11 -7.76 -3.44
CA VAL A 4 28.05 -6.76 -3.42
C VAL A 4 27.17 -7.09 -2.21
N PHE A 5 27.41 -6.40 -1.10
CA PHE A 5 26.53 -6.44 0.06
C PHE A 5 25.21 -5.77 -0.33
N ILE A 6 24.26 -6.58 -0.81
CA ILE A 6 22.87 -6.14 -0.88
C ILE A 6 22.36 -6.13 0.55
N LYS A 7 22.00 -4.96 1.06
CA LYS A 7 21.35 -4.84 2.36
C LYS A 7 19.95 -5.45 2.21
N GLU A 8 19.79 -6.71 2.62
CA GLU A 8 18.52 -7.44 2.55
C GLU A 8 17.45 -6.83 3.49
N GLU A 9 17.90 -6.01 4.44
CA GLU A 9 17.07 -5.24 5.35
C GLU A 9 16.99 -3.76 4.93
N LEU A 10 15.81 -3.17 5.14
CA LEU A 10 15.62 -1.74 4.95
C LEU A 10 16.54 -0.96 5.90
N SER A 11 17.17 0.09 5.40
CA SER A 11 17.90 1.05 6.22
C SER A 11 16.97 1.84 7.13
N ASP A 12 17.51 2.39 8.22
CA ASP A 12 16.76 3.26 9.14
C ASP A 12 16.09 4.43 8.40
N PHE A 13 16.77 4.98 7.39
CA PHE A 13 16.21 6.02 6.54
C PHE A 13 14.96 5.55 5.78
N GLN A 14 15.01 4.34 5.19
CA GLN A 14 13.86 3.76 4.49
C GLN A 14 12.71 3.46 5.47
N LYS A 15 13.02 2.87 6.64
CA LYS A 15 12.04 2.60 7.70
C LYS A 15 11.36 3.88 8.16
N ASN A 16 12.12 4.93 8.44
CA ASN A 16 11.58 6.24 8.84
C ASN A 16 10.65 6.83 7.78
N LYS A 17 10.97 6.67 6.49
CA LYS A 17 10.11 7.13 5.39
C LYS A 17 8.79 6.35 5.34
N LEU A 18 8.84 5.03 5.50
CA LEU A 18 7.65 4.17 5.52
C LEU A 18 6.76 4.44 6.74
N LEU A 19 7.37 4.64 7.91
CA LEU A 19 6.66 4.99 9.14
C LEU A 19 6.03 6.39 9.05
N HIS A 20 6.75 7.36 8.47
CA HIS A 20 6.18 8.67 8.20
C HIS A 20 4.97 8.57 7.26
N GLU A 21 5.05 7.72 6.22
CA GLU A 21 3.92 7.48 5.32
C GLU A 21 2.72 6.85 6.04
N PHE A 22 2.96 5.79 6.83
CA PHE A 22 1.97 5.12 7.67
C PHE A 22 1.23 6.13 8.56
N HIS A 23 1.98 6.89 9.37
CA HIS A 23 1.40 7.83 10.32
C HIS A 23 0.85 9.09 9.68
N THR A 24 1.22 9.46 8.45
CA THR A 24 0.73 10.71 7.84
C THR A 24 -0.51 10.47 6.98
N PHE A 25 -0.53 9.37 6.23
CA PHE A 25 -1.50 9.16 5.16
C PHE A 25 -2.47 8.01 5.39
N PHE A 26 -2.11 7.01 6.20
CA PHE A 26 -2.91 5.80 6.39
C PHE A 26 -3.60 5.79 7.75
N ASP A 27 -2.85 6.00 8.82
CA ASP A 27 -3.37 6.11 10.18
C ASP A 27 -4.07 7.47 10.34
N LEU A 28 -5.35 7.54 9.96
CA LEU A 28 -6.11 8.80 9.91
C LEU A 28 -6.64 9.17 11.28
N ASN A 29 -6.97 8.16 12.10
CA ASN A 29 -7.45 8.34 13.46
C ASN A 29 -6.30 8.57 14.48
N LYS A 30 -5.03 8.34 14.09
CA LYS A 30 -3.81 8.51 14.90
C LYS A 30 -3.74 7.57 16.10
N ASP A 31 -4.32 6.37 16.00
CA ASP A 31 -4.26 5.36 17.06
C ASP A 31 -3.05 4.43 16.95
N GLY A 32 -2.25 4.57 15.89
CA GLY A 32 -1.01 3.82 15.68
C GLY A 32 -1.19 2.45 15.03
N VAL A 33 -2.42 2.10 14.63
CA VAL A 33 -2.72 0.90 13.85
C VAL A 33 -3.55 1.27 12.61
N LEU A 34 -3.53 0.42 11.59
CA LEU A 34 -4.48 0.55 10.48
C LEU A 34 -5.61 -0.45 10.67
N GLU A 35 -6.83 0.05 10.58
CA GLU A 35 -8.04 -0.75 10.52
C GLU A 35 -8.88 -0.36 9.29
N TRP A 36 -9.90 -1.15 8.98
CA TRP A 36 -10.89 -0.80 7.96
C TRP A 36 -11.48 0.61 8.17
N LYS A 37 -11.59 1.05 9.43
CA LYS A 37 -12.11 2.36 9.79
C LYS A 37 -11.30 3.51 9.17
N ASP A 38 -9.97 3.40 9.11
CA ASP A 38 -9.13 4.42 8.49
C ASP A 38 -9.39 4.52 6.98
N PHE A 39 -9.58 3.38 6.33
CA PHE A 39 -9.95 3.31 4.91
C PHE A 39 -11.36 3.87 4.67
N GLU A 40 -12.29 3.62 5.57
CA GLU A 40 -13.63 4.21 5.52
C GLU A 40 -13.58 5.73 5.68
N MET A 41 -12.79 6.25 6.63
CA MET A 41 -12.57 7.68 6.81
C MET A 41 -11.94 8.33 5.58
N ALA A 42 -10.95 7.68 4.96
CA ALA A 42 -10.32 8.15 3.72
C ALA A 42 -11.36 8.20 2.57
N ARG A 43 -12.15 7.14 2.41
CA ARG A 43 -13.22 7.04 1.42
C ARG A 43 -14.25 8.16 1.59
N GLU A 44 -14.70 8.41 2.81
CA GLU A 44 -15.66 9.48 3.12
C GLU A 44 -15.10 10.86 2.80
N GLN A 45 -13.83 11.11 3.12
CA GLN A 45 -13.17 12.36 2.77
C GLN A 45 -13.07 12.56 1.25
N ILE A 46 -12.77 11.50 0.49
CA ILE A 46 -12.76 11.55 -0.97
C ILE A 46 -14.16 11.82 -1.51
N CYS A 47 -15.16 11.05 -1.09
CA CYS A 47 -16.55 11.23 -1.56
C CYS A 47 -17.06 12.66 -1.27
N LYS A 48 -16.78 13.19 -0.07
CA LYS A 48 -17.14 14.55 0.32
C LYS A 48 -16.44 15.61 -0.54
N LYS A 49 -15.15 15.43 -0.84
CA LYS A 49 -14.38 16.37 -1.67
C LYS A 49 -14.77 16.30 -3.15
N SER A 50 -15.10 15.11 -3.66
CA SER A 50 -15.55 14.91 -5.04
C SER A 50 -17.04 15.24 -5.27
N GLY A 51 -17.80 15.50 -4.20
CA GLY A 51 -19.23 15.76 -4.27
C GLY A 51 -20.09 14.52 -4.55
N TRP A 52 -19.52 13.32 -4.42
CA TRP A 52 -20.22 12.05 -4.62
C TRP A 52 -21.13 11.77 -3.43
N LYS A 53 -22.42 11.63 -3.70
CA LYS A 53 -23.43 11.39 -2.67
C LYS A 53 -23.59 9.90 -2.39
N ILE A 54 -24.05 9.59 -1.19
CA ILE A 54 -24.44 8.23 -0.82
C ILE A 54 -25.51 7.76 -1.81
N GLY A 55 -25.29 6.58 -2.41
CA GLY A 55 -26.21 5.97 -3.38
C GLY A 55 -25.90 6.24 -4.84
N THR A 56 -24.86 7.02 -5.17
CA THR A 56 -24.38 7.09 -6.57
C THR A 56 -23.49 5.88 -6.90
N ASP A 57 -23.34 5.59 -8.19
CA ASP A 57 -22.49 4.49 -8.67
C ASP A 57 -21.03 4.71 -8.28
N GLU A 58 -20.55 5.96 -8.27
CA GLU A 58 -19.20 6.32 -7.85
C GLU A 58 -18.97 6.04 -6.37
N HIS A 59 -19.96 6.33 -5.51
CA HIS A 59 -19.88 6.03 -4.09
C HIS A 59 -19.76 4.52 -3.82
N THR A 60 -20.53 3.72 -4.56
CA THR A 60 -20.51 2.25 -4.45
C THR A 60 -19.20 1.66 -5.01
N ARG A 61 -18.76 2.14 -6.18
CA ARG A 61 -17.50 1.73 -6.80
C ARG A 61 -16.30 2.07 -5.93
N THR A 62 -16.28 3.26 -5.34
CA THR A 62 -15.20 3.68 -4.44
C THR A 62 -15.16 2.78 -3.19
N LYS A 63 -16.33 2.41 -2.63
CA LYS A 63 -16.37 1.45 -1.52
C LYS A 63 -15.77 0.10 -1.91
N ALA A 64 -16.12 -0.44 -3.06
CA ALA A 64 -15.59 -1.72 -3.53
C ALA A 64 -14.06 -1.67 -3.71
N VAL A 65 -13.53 -0.60 -4.32
CA VAL A 65 -12.08 -0.40 -4.51
C VAL A 65 -11.35 -0.35 -3.16
N PHE A 66 -11.86 0.41 -2.19
CA PHE A 66 -11.24 0.50 -0.87
C PHE A 66 -11.30 -0.83 -0.12
N CYS A 67 -12.42 -1.56 -0.18
CA CYS A 67 -12.53 -2.90 0.40
C CYS A 67 -11.50 -3.86 -0.21
N ASP A 68 -11.32 -3.83 -1.52
CA ASP A 68 -10.33 -4.65 -2.21
C ASP A 68 -8.93 -4.29 -1.75
N ILE A 69 -8.57 -3.01 -1.69
CA ILE A 69 -7.24 -2.57 -1.22
C ILE A 69 -6.99 -3.03 0.21
N TRP A 70 -7.95 -2.82 1.11
CA TRP A 70 -7.82 -3.23 2.51
C TRP A 70 -7.60 -4.74 2.63
N ARG A 71 -8.38 -5.56 1.92
CA ARG A 71 -8.22 -7.02 1.95
C ARG A 71 -6.83 -7.46 1.49
N HIS A 72 -6.34 -6.92 0.37
CA HIS A 72 -5.00 -7.27 -0.09
C HIS A 72 -3.92 -6.76 0.86
N LEU A 73 -4.12 -5.60 1.48
CA LEU A 73 -3.18 -5.08 2.46
C LEU A 73 -3.16 -5.96 3.72
N GLN A 74 -4.29 -6.52 4.15
CA GLN A 74 -4.33 -7.51 5.24
C GLN A 74 -3.59 -8.79 4.86
N ASP A 75 -3.79 -9.30 3.64
CA ASP A 75 -3.14 -10.55 3.20
C ASP A 75 -1.60 -10.49 3.32
N ASP A 76 -1.00 -9.31 3.12
CA ASP A 76 0.45 -9.11 3.18
C ASP A 76 0.95 -8.44 4.49
N GLY A 77 0.10 -7.68 5.17
CA GLY A 77 0.46 -6.80 6.28
C GLY A 77 -0.12 -7.18 7.64
N ASP A 78 -1.18 -8.00 7.71
CA ASP A 78 -1.77 -8.48 8.97
C ASP A 78 -1.13 -9.83 9.33
N LEU A 79 0.06 -9.78 9.94
CA LEU A 79 0.89 -10.98 10.14
C LEU A 79 0.36 -11.89 11.24
N ASN A 80 -0.36 -11.31 12.21
CA ASN A 80 -0.94 -12.04 13.33
C ASN A 80 -2.44 -12.37 13.15
N LEU A 81 -3.05 -11.92 12.04
CA LEU A 81 -4.46 -12.12 11.68
C LEU A 81 -5.43 -11.54 12.71
N ASP A 82 -5.07 -10.43 13.35
CA ASP A 82 -5.91 -9.75 14.36
C ASP A 82 -6.87 -8.71 13.74
N GLY A 83 -6.81 -8.52 12.43
CA GLY A 83 -7.62 -7.56 11.70
C GLY A 83 -7.05 -6.14 11.71
N ARG A 84 -5.83 -5.97 12.20
CA ARG A 84 -5.13 -4.69 12.34
C ARG A 84 -3.75 -4.81 11.74
N ILE A 85 -3.20 -3.68 11.31
CA ILE A 85 -1.82 -3.63 10.82
C ILE A 85 -1.08 -2.61 11.66
N THR A 86 -0.16 -3.08 12.48
CA THR A 86 0.72 -2.23 13.27
C THR A 86 1.83 -1.61 12.40
N SER A 87 2.46 -0.54 12.89
CA SER A 87 3.60 0.08 12.22
C SER A 87 4.79 -0.89 12.05
N ASP A 88 4.97 -1.84 12.98
CA ASP A 88 6.00 -2.88 12.89
C ASP A 88 5.67 -3.89 11.78
N GLU A 89 4.42 -4.33 11.68
CA GLU A 89 3.99 -5.24 10.62
C GLU A 89 4.05 -4.57 9.25
N TRP A 90 3.68 -3.29 9.17
CA TRP A 90 3.86 -2.47 7.98
C TRP A 90 5.32 -2.48 7.50
N VAL A 91 6.29 -2.23 8.39
CA VAL A 91 7.70 -2.26 8.01
C VAL A 91 8.13 -3.67 7.56
N ARG A 92 7.69 -4.72 8.26
CA ARG A 92 7.99 -6.11 7.91
C ARG A 92 7.44 -6.51 6.54
N MET A 93 6.24 -6.07 6.20
CA MET A 93 5.63 -6.25 4.88
C MET A 93 6.53 -5.66 3.79
N TRP A 94 6.99 -4.41 3.97
CA TRP A 94 7.89 -3.76 3.01
C TRP A 94 9.28 -4.42 2.94
N GLU A 95 9.82 -4.89 4.07
CA GLU A 95 11.06 -5.66 4.09
C GLU A 95 10.91 -6.97 3.32
N LYS A 96 9.79 -7.68 3.50
CA LYS A 96 9.47 -8.90 2.75
C LYS A 96 9.39 -8.61 1.25
N LEU A 97 8.66 -7.57 0.83
CA LEU A 97 8.56 -7.19 -0.57
C LEU A 97 9.92 -6.84 -1.18
N ASN A 98 10.77 -6.12 -0.43
CA ASN A 98 12.14 -5.80 -0.87
C ASN A 98 13.00 -7.05 -1.06
N ARG A 99 12.91 -8.03 -0.14
CA ARG A 99 13.61 -9.32 -0.25
C ARG A 99 13.10 -10.12 -1.45
N ASP A 100 11.79 -10.26 -1.60
CA ASP A 100 11.16 -11.02 -2.69
C ASP A 100 11.56 -10.42 -4.06
N TYR A 101 11.54 -9.09 -4.20
CA TYR A 101 12.01 -8.40 -5.40
C TYR A 101 13.49 -8.71 -5.73
N HIS A 102 14.37 -8.66 -4.73
CA HIS A 102 15.78 -8.96 -4.93
C HIS A 102 16.05 -10.44 -5.23
N ALA A 103 15.30 -11.36 -4.64
CA ALA A 103 15.37 -12.79 -4.93
C ALA A 103 14.98 -13.08 -6.39
N MET A 104 13.82 -12.56 -6.82
CA MET A 104 13.36 -12.71 -8.22
C MET A 104 14.37 -12.13 -9.22
N LYS A 105 14.98 -10.98 -8.90
CA LYS A 105 16.00 -10.34 -9.75
C LYS A 105 17.29 -11.16 -9.84
N ARG A 106 17.65 -11.93 -8.81
CA ARG A 106 18.80 -12.85 -8.82
C ARG A 106 18.54 -14.05 -9.75
N GLU A 107 17.35 -14.62 -9.69
CA GLU A 107 16.95 -15.79 -10.50
C GLU A 107 16.75 -15.44 -11.98
N LYS A 108 16.15 -14.28 -12.27
CA LYS A 108 15.83 -13.80 -13.63
C LYS A 108 17.02 -13.21 -14.40
N LYS A 109 18.21 -13.13 -13.80
CA LYS A 109 19.44 -12.71 -14.52
C LYS A 109 19.94 -13.77 -15.52
N THR A 110 19.26 -14.92 -15.59
CA THR A 110 19.61 -16.08 -16.41
C THR A 110 18.78 -16.19 -17.70
N GLU A 111 17.63 -15.52 -17.81
CA GLU A 111 16.76 -15.57 -18.99
C GLU A 111 16.25 -14.16 -19.33
N GLU A 112 16.54 -13.69 -20.55
CA GLU A 112 16.17 -12.38 -21.07
C GLU A 112 14.65 -12.20 -21.18
N SER A 113 14.19 -11.00 -20.82
CA SER A 113 12.83 -10.47 -20.99
C SER A 113 11.76 -11.03 -20.04
N ALA A 114 11.78 -10.59 -18.77
CA ALA A 114 10.59 -10.62 -17.93
C ALA A 114 10.16 -9.18 -17.62
N GLU A 115 8.93 -8.84 -18.01
CA GLU A 115 8.23 -7.63 -17.62
C GLU A 115 8.32 -7.46 -16.09
N GLU A 116 8.77 -6.30 -15.64
CA GLU A 116 9.08 -6.00 -14.24
C GLU A 116 7.76 -5.80 -13.47
N THR A 117 7.02 -6.90 -13.23
CA THR A 117 5.68 -6.84 -12.64
C THR A 117 5.78 -6.60 -11.14
N ILE A 118 5.36 -5.41 -10.70
CA ILE A 118 5.09 -5.10 -9.29
C ILE A 118 3.95 -5.99 -8.76
N PRO A 119 3.95 -6.37 -7.46
CA PRO A 119 2.82 -7.10 -6.88
C PRO A 119 1.50 -6.38 -7.11
N SER A 120 0.43 -7.12 -7.40
CA SER A 120 -0.87 -6.58 -7.76
C SER A 120 -1.47 -5.66 -6.69
N TRP A 121 -1.22 -5.96 -5.41
CA TRP A 121 -1.63 -5.09 -4.31
C TRP A 121 -0.87 -3.76 -4.34
N LEU A 122 0.42 -3.76 -4.69
CA LEU A 122 1.25 -2.56 -4.76
C LEU A 122 0.82 -1.67 -5.93
N GLU A 123 0.45 -2.27 -7.05
CA GLU A 123 -0.16 -1.53 -8.17
C GLU A 123 -1.46 -0.85 -7.74
N ARG A 124 -2.36 -1.58 -7.09
CA ARG A 124 -3.64 -1.04 -6.58
C ARG A 124 -3.42 0.02 -5.50
N TYR A 125 -2.42 -0.17 -4.65
CA TYR A 125 -1.99 0.80 -3.66
C TYR A 125 -1.49 2.10 -4.30
N ILE A 126 -0.67 2.00 -5.34
CA ILE A 126 -0.19 3.17 -6.11
C ILE A 126 -1.37 3.87 -6.79
N GLN A 127 -2.29 3.12 -7.39
CA GLN A 127 -3.51 3.68 -7.99
C GLN A 127 -4.36 4.39 -6.94
N TYR A 128 -4.53 3.83 -5.75
CA TYR A 128 -5.21 4.50 -4.64
C TYR A 128 -4.52 5.80 -4.23
N LYS A 129 -3.20 5.75 -4.03
CA LYS A 129 -2.41 6.93 -3.69
C LYS A 129 -2.56 8.00 -4.77
N PHE A 130 -2.50 7.59 -6.04
CA PHE A 130 -2.76 8.47 -7.17
C PHE A 130 -4.16 9.07 -7.09
N SER A 131 -5.23 8.27 -6.93
CA SER A 131 -6.61 8.78 -6.81
C SER A 131 -6.83 9.66 -5.57
N LEU A 132 -6.08 9.45 -4.48
CA LEU A 132 -6.12 10.29 -3.29
C LEU A 132 -5.52 11.69 -3.55
N PHE A 133 -4.49 11.77 -4.41
CA PHE A 133 -3.76 13.02 -4.71
C PHE A 133 -4.16 13.69 -6.03
N ASP A 134 -4.66 12.95 -7.00
CA ASP A 134 -5.11 13.45 -8.29
C ASP A 134 -6.49 14.10 -8.14
N ARG A 135 -6.44 15.37 -7.72
CA ARG A 135 -7.61 16.22 -7.48
C ARG A 135 -8.14 16.88 -8.76
N ALA A 136 -7.52 16.66 -9.92
CA ALA A 136 -7.84 17.37 -11.17
C ALA A 136 -8.06 16.46 -12.39
N GLY A 137 -7.84 15.15 -12.28
CA GLY A 137 -8.09 14.17 -13.34
C GLY A 137 -9.57 14.03 -13.66
N LYS A 138 -9.96 14.50 -14.86
CA LYS A 138 -11.27 14.27 -15.47
C LYS A 138 -11.66 12.78 -15.36
N THR A 139 -12.92 12.57 -15.00
CA THR A 139 -13.71 11.33 -15.04
C THR A 139 -13.14 10.28 -16.00
N ILE A 140 -12.80 9.10 -15.47
CA ILE A 140 -12.66 7.87 -16.27
C ILE A 140 -14.04 7.41 -16.71
#